data_AF-A0A5C8CIR9-F1
#
_entry.id   AF-A0A5C8CIR9-F1
#
_cell.length_a   1.000
_cell.length_b   1.000
_cell.length_c   1.000
_cell.angle_alpha   90.00
_cell.angle_beta   90.00
_cell.angle_gamma   90.00
#
_symmetry.space_group_name_H-M   'P 1'
#
loop_
_entity.id
_entity.type
_entity.pdbx_description
1 polymer ?
#
loop_
_entity_poly.entity_id
_entity_poly.type
_entity_poly.pdbx_seq_one_letter_code
_entity_poly.pdbx_strand_id
1 'polypeptide(L)'
;MRKDELLNKLRNALEENKSEDINEAIKSLYDLKLYKDTAICLENAINSGIKNNNIYFQLGTIYGQIGDYSKSEEYFKENIKENNDWRAYMNLAMNYIHSGKIEKAIETLNDAVELPIIKNFVSSPSSYICNTELDIYVSALFYNRAKLFMQINEIDKAYSDLLQISAIDTGNFLIPLVMANIHIIKNEHKHAIDYINKSIGLVDNFLKNNKENNNIKYQYFSEFHLLYLGAMKSEDENFKNFVKSNFNSIFEKLIKKSIKSYIIDFNGDIKNNSLFYYTRYNEGYTKETIIEEYLYLSDPTNFNDPIDPIIRYIDDGASKDILNKIRIACLTTTPYDILMWGHYGDKSEGICIEYDISNLLNDRQDDIVLTKIKYSDYLEYNECNLYFEYKTNDNDIKKPLQLLDAFSIKHREWSYENEYRIIRYNKNEKLQLPIKAVYLGEKMNKENRIKLIEILKEKNIHYYDIKHKNKNIFELESKY
;
A
#
# COMPACT_ATOMS: atom_id res chain seq x y z
N MET A 1 -24.06 -3.54 -10.40
CA MET A 1 -24.81 -4.81 -10.55
C MET A 1 -25.23 -5.27 -9.16
N ARG A 2 -26.44 -5.80 -8.94
CA ARG A 2 -26.87 -6.25 -7.60
C ARG A 2 -26.23 -7.60 -7.27
N LYS A 3 -25.88 -7.84 -5.99
CA LYS A 3 -25.26 -9.09 -5.49
C LYS A 3 -25.91 -10.37 -6.07
N ASP A 4 -27.24 -10.43 -6.07
CA ASP A 4 -27.98 -11.63 -6.52
C ASP A 4 -27.83 -11.91 -8.02
N GLU A 5 -27.68 -10.87 -8.83
CA GLU A 5 -27.49 -10.98 -10.27
C GLU A 5 -26.13 -11.63 -10.60
N LEU A 6 -25.10 -11.25 -9.86
CA LEU A 6 -23.75 -11.84 -9.98
C LEU A 6 -23.71 -13.30 -9.54
N LEU A 7 -24.34 -13.62 -8.42
CA LEU A 7 -24.41 -15.00 -7.93
C LEU A 7 -25.19 -15.91 -8.90
N ASN A 8 -26.24 -15.39 -9.55
CA ASN A 8 -26.96 -16.13 -10.58
C ASN A 8 -26.13 -16.34 -11.85
N LYS A 9 -25.36 -15.32 -12.29
CA LYS A 9 -24.40 -15.50 -13.39
C LYS A 9 -23.40 -16.62 -13.11
N LEU A 10 -22.85 -16.65 -11.90
CA LEU A 10 -21.92 -17.70 -11.49
C LEU A 10 -22.59 -19.10 -11.51
N ARG A 11 -23.81 -19.23 -10.96
CA ARG A 11 -24.55 -20.51 -10.96
C ARG A 11 -24.78 -21.03 -12.38
N ASN A 12 -25.26 -20.18 -13.27
CA ASN A 12 -25.50 -20.55 -14.67
C ASN A 12 -24.19 -20.97 -15.36
N ALA A 13 -23.10 -20.22 -15.14
CA ALA A 13 -21.79 -20.55 -15.71
C ALA A 13 -21.24 -21.91 -15.20
N LEU A 14 -21.50 -22.24 -13.93
CA LEU A 14 -21.13 -23.52 -13.32
C LEU A 14 -21.95 -24.68 -13.90
N GLU A 15 -23.25 -24.51 -14.07
CA GLU A 15 -24.13 -25.52 -14.70
C GLU A 15 -23.74 -25.80 -16.15
N GLU A 16 -23.37 -24.76 -16.90
CA GLU A 16 -22.92 -24.86 -18.29
C GLU A 16 -21.44 -25.29 -18.41
N ASN A 17 -20.72 -25.39 -17.29
CA ASN A 17 -19.29 -25.69 -17.17
C ASN A 17 -18.40 -24.81 -18.08
N LYS A 18 -18.72 -23.52 -18.20
CA LYS A 18 -17.97 -22.55 -19.00
C LYS A 18 -16.89 -21.88 -18.17
N SER A 19 -15.65 -22.35 -18.30
CA SER A 19 -14.51 -21.89 -17.47
C SER A 19 -14.28 -20.37 -17.52
N GLU A 20 -14.43 -19.74 -18.69
CA GLU A 20 -14.24 -18.31 -18.87
C GLU A 20 -15.32 -17.49 -18.12
N ASP A 21 -16.59 -17.86 -18.31
CA ASP A 21 -17.73 -17.23 -17.63
C ASP A 21 -17.67 -17.42 -16.10
N ILE A 22 -17.22 -18.60 -15.63
CA ILE A 22 -16.99 -18.87 -14.20
C ILE A 22 -15.94 -17.89 -13.65
N ASN A 23 -14.81 -17.73 -14.34
CA ASN A 23 -13.73 -16.85 -13.90
C ASN A 23 -14.18 -15.38 -13.88
N GLU A 24 -14.91 -14.92 -14.90
CA GLU A 24 -15.43 -13.55 -14.96
C GLU A 24 -16.44 -13.26 -13.84
N ALA A 25 -17.34 -14.20 -13.56
CA ALA A 25 -18.33 -14.08 -12.50
C ALA A 25 -17.67 -14.07 -11.11
N ILE A 26 -16.70 -14.97 -10.87
CA ILE A 26 -15.92 -15.00 -9.63
C ILE A 26 -15.16 -13.68 -9.44
N LYS A 27 -14.48 -13.18 -10.48
CA LYS A 27 -13.75 -11.90 -10.46
C LYS A 27 -14.67 -10.75 -10.02
N SER A 28 -15.85 -10.64 -10.64
CA SER A 28 -16.81 -9.59 -10.30
C SER A 28 -17.34 -9.69 -8.86
N LEU A 29 -17.49 -10.91 -8.32
CA LEU A 29 -17.88 -11.14 -6.93
C LEU A 29 -16.74 -10.82 -5.94
N TYR A 30 -15.51 -11.09 -6.34
CA TYR A 30 -14.29 -10.73 -5.60
C TYR A 30 -14.13 -9.22 -5.47
N ASP A 31 -14.35 -8.46 -6.54
CA ASP A 31 -14.29 -6.99 -6.54
C ASP A 31 -15.26 -6.37 -5.53
N LEU A 32 -16.40 -7.03 -5.29
CA LEU A 32 -17.40 -6.65 -4.29
C LEU A 32 -17.16 -7.27 -2.90
N LYS A 33 -16.05 -7.98 -2.70
CA LYS A 33 -15.67 -8.67 -1.46
C LYS A 33 -16.72 -9.68 -0.97
N LEU A 34 -17.47 -10.29 -1.88
CA LEU A 34 -18.53 -11.25 -1.58
C LEU A 34 -17.99 -12.69 -1.38
N TYR A 35 -16.86 -12.83 -0.69
CA TYR A 35 -16.09 -14.08 -0.60
C TYR A 35 -16.92 -15.26 -0.05
N LYS A 36 -17.67 -15.05 1.04
CA LYS A 36 -18.46 -16.10 1.69
C LYS A 36 -19.59 -16.62 0.79
N ASP A 37 -20.30 -15.72 0.11
CA ASP A 37 -21.38 -16.10 -0.79
C ASP A 37 -20.86 -16.86 -2.01
N THR A 38 -19.72 -16.42 -2.56
CA THR A 38 -19.04 -17.11 -3.67
C THR A 38 -18.60 -18.51 -3.27
N ALA A 39 -18.01 -18.68 -2.08
CA ALA A 39 -17.60 -20.00 -1.57
C ALA A 39 -18.80 -20.98 -1.51
N ILE A 40 -19.92 -20.54 -0.94
CA ILE A 40 -21.14 -21.36 -0.84
C ILE A 40 -21.62 -21.82 -2.23
N CYS A 41 -21.63 -20.91 -3.22
CA CYS A 41 -22.03 -21.26 -4.58
C CYS A 41 -21.11 -22.33 -5.20
N LEU A 42 -19.79 -22.22 -5.01
CA LEU A 42 -18.81 -23.17 -5.54
C LEU A 42 -18.86 -24.53 -4.81
N GLU A 43 -19.05 -24.55 -3.49
CA GLU A 43 -19.24 -25.78 -2.72
C GLU A 43 -20.50 -26.54 -3.16
N ASN A 44 -21.60 -25.82 -3.40
CA ASN A 44 -22.83 -26.41 -3.92
C ASN A 44 -22.63 -27.02 -5.32
N ALA A 45 -21.79 -26.42 -6.17
CA ALA A 45 -21.47 -26.97 -7.48
C ALA A 45 -20.72 -28.31 -7.36
N ILE A 46 -19.72 -28.41 -6.48
CA ILE A 46 -19.01 -29.66 -6.20
C ILE A 46 -19.99 -30.72 -5.67
N ASN A 47 -20.85 -30.36 -4.72
CA ASN A 47 -21.85 -31.26 -4.14
C ASN A 47 -22.89 -31.74 -5.17
N SER A 48 -23.15 -30.95 -6.20
CA SER A 48 -24.03 -31.30 -7.33
C SER A 48 -23.33 -32.15 -8.40
N GLY A 49 -22.06 -32.52 -8.17
CA GLY A 49 -21.29 -33.40 -9.05
C GLY A 49 -20.45 -32.69 -10.11
N ILE A 50 -20.36 -31.35 -10.08
CA ILE A 50 -19.51 -30.60 -11.02
C ILE A 50 -18.04 -30.82 -10.61
N LYS A 51 -17.35 -31.67 -11.38
CA LYS A 51 -15.91 -31.92 -11.22
C LYS A 51 -15.12 -30.97 -12.11
N ASN A 52 -14.69 -29.86 -11.56
CA ASN A 52 -13.84 -28.91 -12.27
C ASN A 52 -12.70 -28.48 -11.35
N ASN A 53 -11.47 -28.77 -11.75
CA ASN A 53 -10.30 -28.53 -10.92
C ASN A 53 -10.06 -27.04 -10.61
N ASN A 54 -10.49 -26.15 -11.52
CA ASN A 54 -10.46 -24.72 -11.27
C ASN A 54 -11.34 -24.33 -10.08
N ILE A 55 -12.44 -25.06 -9.80
CA ILE A 55 -13.29 -24.78 -8.63
C ILE A 55 -12.52 -25.01 -7.33
N TYR A 56 -11.75 -26.09 -7.21
CA TYR A 56 -10.91 -26.33 -6.04
C TYR A 56 -9.86 -25.24 -5.85
N PHE A 57 -9.21 -24.82 -6.94
CA PHE A 57 -8.27 -23.70 -6.90
C PHE A 57 -8.93 -22.38 -6.43
N GLN A 58 -10.11 -22.08 -6.94
CA GLN A 58 -10.87 -20.88 -6.59
C GLN A 58 -11.34 -20.93 -5.13
N LEU A 59 -11.85 -22.07 -4.65
CA LEU A 59 -12.22 -22.26 -3.25
C LEU A 59 -11.04 -22.12 -2.30
N GLY A 60 -9.89 -22.72 -2.64
CA GLY A 60 -8.64 -22.52 -1.91
C GLY A 60 -8.31 -21.04 -1.79
N THR A 61 -8.33 -20.30 -2.90
CA THR A 61 -8.05 -18.87 -2.93
C THR A 61 -9.05 -18.06 -2.09
N ILE A 62 -10.35 -18.35 -2.20
CA ILE A 62 -11.42 -17.65 -1.45
C ILE A 62 -11.22 -17.85 0.06
N TYR A 63 -11.02 -19.09 0.50
CA TYR A 63 -10.86 -19.38 1.92
C TYR A 63 -9.57 -18.79 2.49
N GLY A 64 -8.51 -18.70 1.69
CA GLY A 64 -7.29 -17.95 2.04
C GLY A 64 -7.58 -16.47 2.28
N GLN A 65 -8.38 -15.83 1.41
CA GLN A 65 -8.80 -14.42 1.58
C GLN A 65 -9.70 -14.20 2.80
N ILE A 66 -10.54 -15.20 3.14
CA ILE A 66 -11.37 -15.17 4.36
C ILE A 66 -10.52 -15.34 5.63
N GLY A 67 -9.30 -15.87 5.52
CA GLY A 67 -8.44 -16.24 6.65
C GLY A 67 -8.72 -17.64 7.22
N ASP A 68 -9.58 -18.43 6.57
CA ASP A 68 -9.79 -19.83 6.92
C ASP A 68 -8.73 -20.70 6.20
N TYR A 69 -7.51 -20.64 6.71
CA TYR A 69 -6.38 -21.36 6.13
C TYR A 69 -6.54 -22.88 6.17
N SER A 70 -7.40 -23.42 7.05
CA SER A 70 -7.62 -24.87 7.14
C SER A 70 -8.43 -25.38 5.97
N LYS A 71 -9.57 -24.73 5.66
CA LYS A 71 -10.34 -25.06 4.45
C LYS A 71 -9.57 -24.74 3.18
N SER A 72 -8.81 -23.64 3.18
CA SER A 72 -7.97 -23.29 2.05
C SER A 72 -6.92 -24.37 1.75
N GLU A 73 -6.28 -24.93 2.78
CA GLU A 73 -5.35 -26.06 2.67
C GLU A 73 -6.01 -27.32 2.07
N GLU A 74 -7.22 -27.66 2.52
CA GLU A 74 -7.99 -28.80 1.99
C GLU A 74 -8.21 -28.67 0.48
N TYR A 75 -8.74 -27.54 0.03
CA TYR A 75 -9.06 -27.35 -1.38
C TYR A 75 -7.81 -27.26 -2.28
N PHE A 76 -6.72 -26.63 -1.81
CA PHE A 76 -5.47 -26.63 -2.58
C PHE A 76 -4.86 -28.02 -2.68
N LYS A 77 -4.93 -28.84 -1.62
CA LYS A 77 -4.46 -30.23 -1.68
C LYS A 77 -5.27 -31.08 -2.66
N GLU A 78 -6.59 -30.92 -2.69
CA GLU A 78 -7.42 -31.61 -3.70
C GLU A 78 -7.07 -31.15 -5.12
N ASN A 79 -6.84 -29.85 -5.32
CA ASN A 79 -6.39 -29.34 -6.61
C ASN A 79 -5.05 -29.95 -7.06
N ILE A 80 -4.07 -29.96 -6.16
CA ILE A 80 -2.72 -30.50 -6.41
C ILE A 80 -2.79 -31.98 -6.76
N LYS A 81 -3.60 -32.79 -6.07
CA LYS A 81 -3.75 -34.23 -6.34
C LYS A 81 -4.20 -34.52 -7.77
N GLU A 82 -5.08 -33.70 -8.32
CA GLU A 82 -5.69 -33.95 -9.62
C GLU A 82 -4.80 -33.54 -10.80
N ASN A 83 -4.03 -32.45 -10.71
CA ASN A 83 -3.27 -31.94 -11.86
C ASN A 83 -1.87 -31.39 -11.56
N ASN A 84 -1.40 -31.45 -10.31
CA ASN A 84 -0.16 -30.80 -9.88
C ASN A 84 -0.06 -29.31 -10.32
N ASP A 85 -1.16 -28.55 -10.17
CA ASP A 85 -1.17 -27.12 -10.50
C ASP A 85 -0.13 -26.37 -9.66
N TRP A 86 0.90 -25.86 -10.33
CA TRP A 86 1.95 -25.10 -9.68
C TRP A 86 1.38 -23.87 -8.95
N ARG A 87 0.28 -23.25 -9.42
CA ARG A 87 -0.35 -22.10 -8.76
C ARG A 87 -0.87 -22.46 -7.38
N ALA A 88 -1.40 -23.67 -7.21
CA ALA A 88 -1.93 -24.14 -5.94
C ALA A 88 -0.81 -24.35 -4.91
N TYR A 89 0.36 -24.85 -5.32
CA TYR A 89 1.51 -24.96 -4.43
C TYR A 89 1.94 -23.59 -3.88
N MET A 90 2.05 -22.56 -4.72
CA MET A 90 2.42 -21.22 -4.26
C MET A 90 1.38 -20.62 -3.32
N ASN A 91 0.09 -20.68 -3.67
CA ASN A 91 -0.95 -20.12 -2.81
C ASN A 91 -1.05 -20.88 -1.48
N LEU A 92 -0.85 -22.20 -1.49
CA LEU A 92 -0.79 -23.01 -0.28
C LEU A 92 0.43 -22.64 0.59
N ALA A 93 1.61 -22.48 0.00
CA ALA A 93 2.78 -22.02 0.72
C ALA A 93 2.57 -20.63 1.33
N MET A 94 1.92 -19.71 0.60
CA MET A 94 1.55 -18.40 1.14
C MET A 94 0.61 -18.52 2.33
N ASN A 95 -0.42 -19.39 2.29
CA ASN A 95 -1.28 -19.62 3.45
C ASN A 95 -0.51 -20.17 4.66
N TYR A 96 0.46 -21.04 4.43
CA TYR A 96 1.34 -21.53 5.48
C TYR A 96 2.20 -20.42 6.07
N ILE A 97 2.74 -19.52 5.26
CA ILE A 97 3.46 -18.34 5.73
C ILE A 97 2.56 -17.46 6.61
N HIS A 98 1.36 -17.10 6.12
CA HIS A 98 0.42 -16.28 6.88
C HIS A 98 -0.05 -16.94 8.19
N SER A 99 -0.12 -18.27 8.23
CA SER A 99 -0.45 -19.03 9.44
C SER A 99 0.77 -19.40 10.30
N GLY A 100 1.97 -18.86 10.00
CA GLY A 100 3.21 -19.07 10.75
C GLY A 100 3.86 -20.45 10.59
N LYS A 101 3.37 -21.29 9.66
CA LYS A 101 3.83 -22.65 9.41
C LYS A 101 4.98 -22.68 8.39
N ILE A 102 6.11 -22.04 8.73
CA ILE A 102 7.24 -21.81 7.80
C ILE A 102 7.80 -23.12 7.22
N GLU A 103 7.98 -24.16 8.02
CA GLU A 103 8.52 -25.46 7.57
C GLU A 103 7.63 -26.09 6.47
N LYS A 104 6.32 -26.10 6.69
CA LYS A 104 5.35 -26.59 5.68
C LYS A 104 5.35 -25.75 4.42
N ALA A 105 5.54 -24.43 4.53
CA ALA A 105 5.68 -23.56 3.37
C ALA A 105 6.91 -23.98 2.55
N ILE A 106 8.07 -24.18 3.18
CA ILE A 106 9.30 -24.62 2.51
C ILE A 106 9.12 -25.99 1.86
N GLU A 107 8.52 -26.96 2.56
CA GLU A 107 8.20 -28.29 2.00
C GLU A 107 7.33 -28.16 0.75
N THR A 108 6.26 -27.37 0.81
CA THR A 108 5.34 -27.15 -0.31
C THR A 108 6.07 -26.53 -1.51
N LEU A 109 6.98 -25.56 -1.27
CA LEU A 109 7.76 -24.95 -2.36
C LEU A 109 8.84 -25.91 -2.90
N ASN A 110 9.38 -26.81 -2.07
CA ASN A 110 10.28 -27.85 -2.54
C ASN A 110 9.57 -28.81 -3.50
N ASP A 111 8.35 -29.23 -3.17
CA ASP A 111 7.55 -30.06 -4.08
C ASP A 111 7.26 -29.32 -5.40
N ALA A 112 6.98 -28.01 -5.32
CA ALA A 112 6.69 -27.19 -6.49
C ALA A 112 7.87 -27.07 -7.47
N VAL A 113 9.10 -26.90 -6.98
CA VAL A 113 10.27 -26.81 -7.89
C VAL A 113 10.60 -28.15 -8.54
N GLU A 114 10.17 -29.25 -7.94
CA GLU A 114 10.42 -30.59 -8.47
C GLU A 114 9.46 -30.98 -9.60
N LEU A 115 8.42 -30.18 -9.83
CA LEU A 115 7.46 -30.37 -10.91
C LEU A 115 8.17 -30.39 -12.28
N PRO A 116 7.83 -31.33 -13.18
CA PRO A 116 8.49 -31.45 -14.49
C PRO A 116 8.49 -30.15 -15.30
N ILE A 117 7.38 -29.40 -15.25
CA ILE A 117 7.25 -28.12 -15.95
C ILE A 117 8.27 -27.09 -15.46
N ILE A 118 8.55 -27.06 -14.14
CA ILE A 118 9.48 -26.13 -13.52
C ILE A 118 10.92 -26.57 -13.76
N LYS A 119 11.25 -27.84 -13.56
CA LYS A 119 12.58 -28.39 -13.86
C LYS A 119 13.00 -28.19 -15.31
N ASN A 120 12.09 -28.47 -16.25
CA ASN A 120 12.35 -28.28 -17.68
C ASN A 120 12.58 -26.81 -18.01
N PHE A 121 11.81 -25.90 -17.40
CA PHE A 121 11.97 -24.47 -17.57
C PHE A 121 13.35 -23.99 -17.10
N VAL A 122 13.76 -24.35 -15.88
CA VAL A 122 15.07 -23.97 -15.30
C VAL A 122 16.23 -24.57 -16.11
N SER A 123 16.08 -25.78 -16.64
CA SER A 123 17.14 -26.47 -17.39
C SER A 123 17.32 -25.95 -18.82
N SER A 124 16.37 -25.19 -19.38
CA SER A 124 16.47 -24.65 -20.75
C SER A 124 15.78 -23.28 -20.90
N PRO A 125 16.29 -22.22 -20.24
CA PRO A 125 15.64 -20.91 -20.20
C PRO A 125 15.48 -20.25 -21.58
N SER A 126 16.33 -20.61 -22.56
CA SER A 126 16.41 -19.99 -23.89
C SER A 126 15.46 -20.59 -24.95
N SER A 127 14.71 -21.63 -24.61
CA SER A 127 13.82 -22.35 -25.56
C SER A 127 12.36 -21.90 -25.55
N TYR A 128 11.98 -21.07 -24.57
CA TYR A 128 10.65 -20.50 -24.44
C TYR A 128 10.77 -18.98 -24.55
N ILE A 129 9.89 -18.37 -25.33
CA ILE A 129 9.87 -16.91 -25.55
C ILE A 129 9.71 -16.23 -24.18
N CYS A 130 10.73 -15.47 -23.74
CA CYS A 130 10.65 -14.63 -22.54
C CYS A 130 9.41 -13.72 -22.62
N ASN A 131 8.62 -13.71 -21.55
CA ASN A 131 7.35 -13.01 -21.29
C ASN A 131 6.12 -13.92 -21.18
N THR A 132 6.26 -15.11 -20.57
CA THR A 132 5.10 -15.95 -20.23
C THR A 132 4.69 -15.80 -18.76
N GLU A 133 3.42 -16.08 -18.46
CA GLU A 133 2.86 -16.19 -17.11
C GLU A 133 3.71 -17.13 -16.20
N LEU A 134 4.36 -18.11 -16.81
CA LEU A 134 5.23 -19.09 -16.15
C LEU A 134 6.57 -18.48 -15.68
N ASP A 135 7.15 -17.52 -16.41
CA ASP A 135 8.43 -16.89 -16.04
C ASP A 135 8.30 -16.16 -14.70
N ILE A 136 7.21 -15.39 -14.57
CA ILE A 136 6.86 -14.65 -13.36
C ILE A 136 6.64 -15.62 -12.21
N TYR A 137 5.98 -16.74 -12.48
CA TYR A 137 5.73 -17.77 -11.47
C TYR A 137 7.03 -18.39 -10.97
N VAL A 138 7.88 -18.86 -11.88
CA VAL A 138 9.14 -19.51 -11.53
C VAL A 138 10.02 -18.53 -10.75
N SER A 139 10.13 -17.27 -11.22
CA SER A 139 10.84 -16.21 -10.50
C SER A 139 10.29 -16.02 -9.07
N ALA A 140 8.96 -15.91 -8.92
CA ALA A 140 8.29 -15.77 -7.63
C ALA A 140 8.51 -16.98 -6.70
N LEU A 141 8.44 -18.20 -7.23
CA LEU A 141 8.61 -19.45 -6.50
C LEU A 141 10.00 -19.54 -5.85
N PHE A 142 11.04 -19.44 -6.67
CA PHE A 142 12.43 -19.51 -6.18
C PHE A 142 12.78 -18.32 -5.28
N TYR A 143 12.30 -17.12 -5.60
CA TYR A 143 12.52 -15.96 -4.74
C TYR A 143 11.88 -16.14 -3.36
N ASN A 144 10.61 -16.58 -3.30
CA ASN A 144 9.93 -16.80 -2.02
C ASN A 144 10.61 -17.88 -1.19
N ARG A 145 11.00 -18.98 -1.84
CA ARG A 145 11.72 -20.06 -1.17
C ARG A 145 13.08 -19.60 -0.66
N ALA A 146 13.83 -18.80 -1.44
CA ALA A 146 15.08 -18.21 -0.99
C ALA A 146 14.89 -17.37 0.28
N LYS A 147 13.83 -16.55 0.32
CA LYS A 147 13.50 -15.74 1.50
C LYS A 147 13.16 -16.59 2.72
N LEU A 148 12.43 -17.69 2.56
CA LEU A 148 12.17 -18.64 3.66
C LEU A 148 13.47 -19.32 4.12
N PHE A 149 14.35 -19.73 3.20
CA PHE A 149 15.65 -20.28 3.55
C PHE A 149 16.50 -19.28 4.33
N MET A 150 16.49 -17.99 3.98
CA MET A 150 17.16 -16.96 4.77
C MET A 150 16.63 -16.88 6.21
N GLN A 151 15.31 -17.00 6.41
CA GLN A 151 14.70 -16.96 7.75
C GLN A 151 15.13 -18.12 8.63
N ILE A 152 15.28 -19.32 8.06
CA ILE A 152 15.76 -20.51 8.77
C ILE A 152 17.30 -20.65 8.73
N ASN A 153 18.01 -19.59 8.34
CA ASN A 153 19.48 -19.51 8.26
C ASN A 153 20.15 -20.52 7.30
N GLU A 154 19.41 -21.00 6.30
CA GLU A 154 19.89 -21.86 5.22
C GLU A 154 20.42 -21.02 4.04
N ILE A 155 21.41 -20.18 4.33
CA ILE A 155 21.85 -19.09 3.45
C ILE A 155 22.38 -19.59 2.09
N ASP A 156 23.04 -20.74 2.04
CA ASP A 156 23.58 -21.28 0.79
C ASP A 156 22.47 -21.78 -0.15
N LYS A 157 21.40 -22.37 0.41
CA LYS A 157 20.21 -22.76 -0.37
C LYS A 157 19.51 -21.52 -0.92
N ALA A 158 19.35 -20.49 -0.10
CA ALA A 158 18.79 -19.21 -0.53
C ALA A 158 19.60 -18.59 -1.68
N TYR A 159 20.93 -18.57 -1.56
CA TYR A 159 21.80 -18.04 -2.59
C TYR A 159 21.72 -18.86 -3.89
N SER A 160 21.63 -20.18 -3.80
CA SER A 160 21.44 -21.06 -4.97
C SER A 160 20.15 -20.74 -5.72
N ASP A 161 19.03 -20.59 -5.01
CA ASP A 161 17.74 -20.23 -5.60
C ASP A 161 17.81 -18.88 -6.32
N LEU A 162 18.40 -17.86 -5.68
CA LEU A 162 18.56 -16.53 -6.29
C LEU A 162 19.45 -16.58 -7.54
N LEU A 163 20.52 -17.38 -7.53
CA LEU A 163 21.39 -17.54 -8.70
C LEU A 163 20.62 -18.11 -9.90
N GLN A 164 19.77 -19.12 -9.68
CA GLN A 164 18.94 -19.71 -10.73
C GLN A 164 18.06 -18.66 -11.40
N ILE A 165 17.36 -17.82 -10.62
CA ILE A 165 16.44 -16.82 -11.18
C ILE A 165 17.13 -15.56 -11.71
N SER A 166 18.35 -15.25 -11.26
CA SER A 166 19.09 -14.06 -11.73
C SER A 166 19.41 -14.08 -13.23
N ALA A 167 19.45 -15.28 -13.83
CA ALA A 167 19.63 -15.47 -15.26
C ALA A 167 18.31 -15.41 -16.06
N ILE A 168 17.18 -15.64 -15.39
CA ILE A 168 15.84 -15.71 -15.98
C ILE A 168 15.21 -14.31 -15.95
N ASP A 169 15.21 -13.68 -14.78
CA ASP A 169 14.55 -12.40 -14.51
C ASP A 169 15.57 -11.26 -14.38
N THR A 170 16.25 -10.99 -15.50
CA THR A 170 17.40 -10.07 -15.54
C THR A 170 17.04 -8.61 -15.26
N GLY A 171 15.76 -8.24 -15.39
CA GLY A 171 15.25 -6.90 -15.12
C GLY A 171 14.84 -6.65 -13.67
N ASN A 172 14.70 -7.71 -12.86
CA ASN A 172 14.21 -7.61 -11.50
C ASN A 172 15.32 -7.25 -10.53
N PHE A 173 15.32 -5.99 -10.10
CA PHE A 173 16.32 -5.45 -9.19
C PHE A 173 16.19 -5.95 -7.75
N LEU A 174 15.12 -6.65 -7.37
CA LEU A 174 15.02 -7.26 -6.04
C LEU A 174 15.98 -8.42 -5.88
N ILE A 175 16.23 -9.20 -6.93
CA ILE A 175 17.12 -10.38 -6.88
C ILE A 175 18.55 -9.99 -6.45
N PRO A 176 19.25 -9.07 -7.13
CA PRO A 176 20.58 -8.65 -6.69
C PRO A 176 20.56 -7.99 -5.32
N LEU A 177 19.49 -7.29 -4.94
CA LEU A 177 19.38 -6.69 -3.62
C LEU A 177 19.33 -7.72 -2.49
N VAL A 178 18.56 -8.81 -2.67
CA VAL A 178 18.53 -9.92 -1.72
C VAL A 178 19.86 -10.69 -1.71
N MET A 179 20.54 -10.84 -2.86
CA MET A 179 21.89 -11.39 -2.90
C MET A 179 22.88 -10.53 -2.10
N ALA A 180 22.78 -9.20 -2.19
CA ALA A 180 23.59 -8.31 -1.36
C ALA A 180 23.32 -8.52 0.14
N ASN A 181 22.06 -8.71 0.54
CA ASN A 181 21.70 -9.05 1.92
C ASN A 181 22.38 -10.34 2.39
N ILE A 182 22.42 -11.37 1.55
CA ILE A 182 23.15 -12.62 1.85
C ILE A 182 24.63 -12.35 2.09
N HIS A 183 25.28 -11.55 1.23
CA HIS A 183 26.69 -11.21 1.41
C HIS A 183 26.94 -10.35 2.65
N ILE A 184 25.99 -9.50 3.06
CA ILE A 184 26.05 -8.78 4.34
C ILE A 184 26.01 -9.77 5.51
N ILE A 185 25.09 -10.74 5.49
CA ILE A 185 25.00 -11.79 6.52
C ILE A 185 26.31 -12.60 6.60
N LYS A 186 26.95 -12.87 5.45
CA LYS A 186 28.24 -13.56 5.36
C LYS A 186 29.46 -12.68 5.68
N ASN A 187 29.26 -11.39 5.98
CA ASN A 187 30.32 -10.39 6.20
C ASN A 187 31.25 -10.20 4.98
N GLU A 188 30.71 -10.33 3.77
CA GLU A 188 31.42 -10.23 2.49
C GLU A 188 31.12 -8.88 1.80
N HIS A 189 31.56 -7.77 2.40
CA HIS A 189 31.19 -6.41 1.98
C HIS A 189 31.46 -6.11 0.49
N LYS A 190 32.57 -6.61 -0.07
CA LYS A 190 32.91 -6.36 -1.48
C LYS A 190 31.85 -6.93 -2.42
N HIS A 191 31.43 -8.17 -2.20
CA HIS A 191 30.38 -8.80 -3.00
C HIS A 191 29.03 -8.10 -2.77
N ALA A 192 28.72 -7.72 -1.53
CA ALA A 192 27.51 -6.95 -1.24
C ALA A 192 27.46 -5.62 -2.04
N ILE A 193 28.57 -4.88 -2.09
CA ILE A 193 28.69 -3.64 -2.88
C ILE A 193 28.43 -3.89 -4.36
N ASP A 194 29.02 -4.94 -4.95
CA ASP A 194 28.84 -5.26 -6.37
C ASP A 194 27.35 -5.51 -6.70
N TYR A 195 26.66 -6.27 -5.85
CA TYR A 195 25.23 -6.54 -6.00
C TYR A 195 24.35 -5.31 -5.75
N ILE A 196 24.69 -4.46 -4.79
CA ILE A 196 24.01 -3.16 -4.57
C ILE A 196 24.12 -2.29 -5.83
N ASN A 197 25.32 -2.16 -6.39
CA ASN A 197 25.54 -1.39 -7.62
C ASN A 197 24.76 -1.95 -8.80
N LYS A 198 24.71 -3.28 -8.94
CA LYS A 198 23.87 -3.96 -9.95
C LYS A 198 22.39 -3.61 -9.77
N SER A 199 21.88 -3.68 -8.53
CA SER A 199 20.50 -3.30 -8.23
C SER A 199 20.22 -1.83 -8.55
N ILE A 200 21.13 -0.92 -8.23
CA ILE A 200 21.01 0.51 -8.53
C ILE A 200 20.89 0.75 -10.04
N GLY A 201 21.76 0.12 -10.83
CA GLY A 201 21.71 0.25 -12.29
C GLY A 201 20.38 -0.23 -12.88
N LEU A 202 19.82 -1.32 -12.35
CA LEU A 202 18.51 -1.82 -12.76
C LEU A 202 17.37 -0.88 -12.34
N VAL A 203 17.41 -0.31 -11.13
CA VAL A 203 16.44 0.71 -10.68
C VAL A 203 16.50 1.93 -11.60
N ASP A 204 17.69 2.42 -11.94
CA ASP A 204 17.85 3.57 -12.83
C ASP A 204 17.29 3.29 -14.23
N ASN A 205 17.52 2.09 -14.76
CA ASN A 205 16.94 1.66 -16.03
C ASN A 205 15.41 1.55 -15.96
N PHE A 206 14.89 0.96 -14.88
CA PHE A 206 13.45 0.88 -14.60
C PHE A 206 12.84 2.29 -14.59
N LEU A 207 13.44 3.24 -13.87
CA LEU A 207 12.92 4.61 -13.76
C LEU A 207 12.96 5.39 -15.08
N LYS A 208 14.00 5.16 -15.91
CA LYS A 208 14.16 5.78 -17.25
C LYS A 208 13.16 5.23 -18.27
N ASN A 209 12.97 3.91 -18.30
CA ASN A 209 12.17 3.25 -19.34
C ASN A 209 10.67 3.22 -19.03
N ASN A 210 10.27 3.36 -17.75
CA ASN A 210 8.85 3.43 -17.39
C ASN A 210 8.24 4.79 -17.73
N LYS A 211 7.62 4.87 -18.90
CA LYS A 211 6.81 6.01 -19.37
C LYS A 211 5.36 6.02 -18.86
N GLU A 212 4.89 4.93 -18.24
CA GLU A 212 3.49 4.76 -17.81
C GLU A 212 3.34 4.54 -16.30
N ASN A 213 2.10 4.73 -15.81
CA ASN A 213 1.60 4.71 -14.42
C ASN A 213 1.77 3.35 -13.71
N ASN A 214 3.00 2.87 -13.58
CA ASN A 214 3.30 1.66 -12.83
C ASN A 214 3.69 2.05 -11.39
N ASN A 215 2.76 1.80 -10.47
CA ASN A 215 2.92 2.06 -9.04
C ASN A 215 4.19 1.38 -8.50
N ILE A 216 5.06 2.18 -7.88
CA ILE A 216 6.24 1.68 -7.20
C ILE A 216 5.81 0.89 -5.98
N LYS A 217 6.14 -0.40 -5.97
CA LYS A 217 5.79 -1.33 -4.90
C LYS A 217 6.59 -1.01 -3.64
N TYR A 218 5.92 -1.05 -2.49
CA TYR A 218 6.51 -0.95 -1.16
C TYR A 218 7.56 -2.04 -0.91
N GLN A 219 7.42 -3.21 -1.55
CA GLN A 219 8.42 -4.29 -1.48
C GLN A 219 9.84 -3.81 -1.87
N TYR A 220 9.94 -2.87 -2.79
CA TYR A 220 11.24 -2.28 -3.16
C TYR A 220 11.86 -1.52 -2.00
N PHE A 221 11.04 -0.73 -1.31
CA PHE A 221 11.46 -0.02 -0.12
C PHE A 221 11.86 -0.97 1.00
N SER A 222 11.05 -2.00 1.27
CA SER A 222 11.30 -2.95 2.36
C SER A 222 12.60 -3.73 2.16
N GLU A 223 12.92 -4.17 0.94
CA GLU A 223 14.16 -4.92 0.69
C GLU A 223 15.41 -4.03 0.83
N PHE A 224 15.33 -2.78 0.38
CA PHE A 224 16.41 -1.80 0.58
C PHE A 224 16.58 -1.46 2.06
N HIS A 225 15.47 -1.41 2.80
CA HIS A 225 15.46 -1.14 4.22
C HIS A 225 16.09 -2.30 5.03
N LEU A 226 15.80 -3.56 4.69
CA LEU A 226 16.47 -4.71 5.29
C LEU A 226 17.98 -4.71 5.04
N LEU A 227 18.40 -4.34 3.83
CA LEU A 227 19.81 -4.17 3.50
C LEU A 227 20.46 -3.09 4.35
N TYR A 228 19.78 -1.95 4.53
CA TYR A 228 20.24 -0.89 5.41
C TYR A 228 20.42 -1.41 6.84
N LEU A 229 19.41 -2.07 7.42
CA LEU A 229 19.49 -2.61 8.79
C LEU A 229 20.61 -3.63 8.94
N GLY A 230 20.79 -4.53 7.97
CA GLY A 230 21.89 -5.49 7.94
C GLY A 230 23.26 -4.79 7.93
N ALA A 231 23.42 -3.80 7.05
CA ALA A 231 24.67 -3.05 6.93
C ALA A 231 25.00 -2.24 8.20
N MET A 232 23.99 -1.68 8.87
CA MET A 232 24.21 -0.90 10.10
C MET A 232 24.77 -1.75 11.26
N LYS A 233 24.64 -3.08 11.21
CA LYS A 233 25.23 -4.00 12.19
C LYS A 233 26.72 -4.27 11.95
N SER A 234 27.27 -3.89 10.79
CA SER A 234 28.68 -4.07 10.47
C SER A 234 29.59 -3.23 11.38
N GLU A 235 30.88 -3.54 11.47
CA GLU A 235 31.89 -2.67 12.09
C GLU A 235 32.56 -1.72 11.07
N ASP A 236 32.36 -1.97 9.78
CA ASP A 236 32.95 -1.19 8.69
C ASP A 236 32.15 0.09 8.43
N GLU A 237 32.62 1.21 8.96
CA GLU A 237 32.00 2.53 8.78
C GLU A 237 31.95 2.99 7.32
N ASN A 238 32.91 2.60 6.48
CA ASN A 238 32.87 2.96 5.06
C ASN A 238 31.74 2.20 4.36
N PHE A 239 31.57 0.93 4.68
CA PHE A 239 30.46 0.12 4.17
C PHE A 239 29.11 0.66 4.63
N LYS A 240 28.95 1.00 5.92
CA LYS A 240 27.74 1.65 6.44
C LYS A 240 27.39 2.92 5.67
N ASN A 241 28.37 3.82 5.53
CA ASN A 241 28.18 5.09 4.84
C ASN A 241 27.82 4.88 3.36
N PHE A 242 28.45 3.92 2.69
CA PHE A 242 28.10 3.53 1.33
C PHE A 242 26.64 3.07 1.23
N VAL A 243 26.20 2.14 2.09
CA VAL A 243 24.82 1.63 2.07
C VAL A 243 23.82 2.74 2.40
N LYS A 244 24.08 3.54 3.44
CA LYS A 244 23.23 4.67 3.84
C LYS A 244 23.04 5.68 2.71
N SER A 245 24.12 6.09 2.05
CA SER A 245 24.06 7.05 0.93
C SER A 245 23.23 6.52 -0.23
N ASN A 246 23.46 5.26 -0.63
CA ASN A 246 22.73 4.63 -1.72
C ASN A 246 21.25 4.40 -1.39
N PHE A 247 20.94 3.95 -0.18
CA PHE A 247 19.57 3.81 0.31
C PHE A 247 18.80 5.14 0.18
N ASN A 248 19.37 6.22 0.71
CA ASN A 248 18.78 7.55 0.65
C ASN A 248 18.58 8.04 -0.80
N SER A 249 19.55 7.81 -1.66
CA SER A 249 19.50 8.16 -3.09
C SER A 249 18.39 7.40 -3.84
N ILE A 250 18.30 6.09 -3.63
CA ILE A 250 17.29 5.23 -4.28
C ILE A 250 15.90 5.57 -3.77
N PHE A 251 15.74 5.68 -2.45
CA PHE A 251 14.46 6.08 -1.87
C PHE A 251 13.98 7.40 -2.46
N GLU A 252 14.86 8.40 -2.53
CA GLU A 252 14.55 9.70 -3.13
C GLU A 252 14.06 9.59 -4.58
N LYS A 253 14.72 8.77 -5.40
CA LYS A 253 14.30 8.50 -6.78
C LYS A 253 12.93 7.84 -6.84
N LEU A 254 12.70 6.83 -5.99
CA LEU A 254 11.45 6.07 -5.94
C LEU A 254 10.28 6.91 -5.42
N ILE A 255 10.45 7.68 -4.36
CA ILE A 255 9.37 8.52 -3.80
C ILE A 255 8.98 9.64 -4.76
N LYS A 256 9.97 10.32 -5.37
CA LYS A 256 9.71 11.35 -6.39
C LYS A 256 8.92 10.78 -7.57
N LYS A 257 9.32 9.60 -8.07
CA LYS A 257 8.59 8.92 -9.15
C LYS A 257 7.18 8.49 -8.69
N SER A 258 7.02 8.03 -7.45
CA SER A 258 5.72 7.63 -6.89
C SER A 258 4.77 8.82 -6.83
N ILE A 259 5.22 9.95 -6.26
CA ILE A 259 4.47 11.22 -6.21
C ILE A 259 4.10 11.68 -7.63
N LYS A 260 5.08 11.71 -8.54
CA LYS A 260 4.88 12.13 -9.92
C LYS A 260 3.97 11.21 -10.75
N SER A 261 3.81 9.93 -10.38
CA SER A 261 2.99 8.97 -11.11
C SER A 261 1.63 8.71 -10.46
N TYR A 262 1.44 9.09 -9.19
CA TYR A 262 0.20 8.88 -8.45
C TYR A 262 -1.04 9.52 -9.11
N ILE A 263 -1.95 8.69 -9.59
CA ILE A 263 -3.25 9.12 -10.10
C ILE A 263 -4.18 9.27 -8.90
N ILE A 264 -4.84 10.43 -8.81
CA ILE A 264 -5.74 10.67 -7.69
C ILE A 264 -7.05 9.92 -7.94
N ASP A 265 -7.39 8.99 -7.05
CA ASP A 265 -8.67 8.29 -7.04
C ASP A 265 -9.66 9.05 -6.16
N PHE A 266 -10.56 9.81 -6.78
CA PHE A 266 -11.48 10.67 -6.04
C PHE A 266 -12.77 9.99 -5.58
N ASN A 267 -13.14 8.83 -6.12
CA ASN A 267 -14.44 8.15 -5.87
C ASN A 267 -15.69 9.06 -5.80
N GLY A 268 -15.63 10.31 -6.29
CA GLY A 268 -16.69 11.32 -6.20
C GLY A 268 -16.86 12.02 -4.84
N ASP A 269 -15.98 11.80 -3.86
CA ASP A 269 -16.19 12.28 -2.48
C ASP A 269 -15.86 13.78 -2.30
N ILE A 270 -14.93 14.32 -3.07
CA ILE A 270 -14.59 15.75 -3.01
C ILE A 270 -15.66 16.54 -3.74
N LYS A 271 -16.35 17.42 -3.01
CA LYS A 271 -17.38 18.31 -3.55
C LYS A 271 -16.84 19.72 -3.69
N ASN A 272 -17.22 20.39 -4.77
CA ASN A 272 -16.87 21.79 -5.06
C ASN A 272 -15.36 22.09 -5.03
N ASN A 273 -14.50 21.08 -5.29
CA ASN A 273 -13.04 21.18 -5.13
C ASN A 273 -12.64 21.73 -3.75
N SER A 274 -13.37 21.34 -2.70
CA SER A 274 -13.15 21.82 -1.34
C SER A 274 -12.67 20.69 -0.45
N LEU A 275 -11.62 20.98 0.32
CA LEU A 275 -11.17 20.18 1.44
C LEU A 275 -10.98 21.07 2.67
N PHE A 276 -11.18 20.48 3.84
CA PHE A 276 -11.35 21.20 5.10
C PHE A 276 -10.22 20.86 6.07
N TYR A 277 -9.63 21.88 6.70
CA TYR A 277 -8.54 21.76 7.65
C TYR A 277 -8.98 22.25 9.02
N TYR A 278 -9.08 21.33 9.98
CA TYR A 278 -9.41 21.64 11.37
C TYR A 278 -8.14 22.02 12.13
N THR A 279 -8.18 23.12 12.86
CA THR A 279 -7.03 23.55 13.66
C THR A 279 -7.44 24.38 14.87
N ARG A 280 -6.55 24.39 15.86
CA ARG A 280 -6.63 25.30 16.99
C ARG A 280 -6.47 26.74 16.52
N TYR A 281 -7.23 27.65 17.13
CA TYR A 281 -7.00 29.08 16.92
C TYR A 281 -5.71 29.53 17.63
N ASN A 282 -4.80 30.14 16.88
CA ASN A 282 -3.63 30.81 17.42
C ASN A 282 -3.53 32.19 16.76
N GLU A 283 -3.61 33.28 17.52
CA GLU A 283 -3.74 34.63 16.97
C GLU A 283 -2.66 34.98 15.94
N GLY A 284 -1.39 34.68 16.20
CA GLY A 284 -0.30 34.96 15.28
C GLY A 284 -0.35 34.08 14.04
N TYR A 285 -0.37 32.76 14.25
CA TYR A 285 -0.29 31.78 13.18
C TYR A 285 -1.55 31.75 12.29
N THR A 286 -2.75 31.81 12.88
CA THR A 286 -4.02 31.85 12.16
C THR A 286 -4.11 33.12 11.30
N LYS A 287 -3.70 34.28 11.85
CA LYS A 287 -3.64 35.53 11.08
C LYS A 287 -2.70 35.41 9.89
N GLU A 288 -1.49 34.90 10.11
CA GLU A 288 -0.52 34.69 9.04
C GLU A 288 -1.07 33.76 7.95
N THR A 289 -1.67 32.63 8.35
CA THR A 289 -2.27 31.64 7.45
C THR A 289 -3.33 32.25 6.53
N ILE A 290 -4.18 33.12 7.06
CA ILE A 290 -5.28 33.75 6.31
C ILE A 290 -4.79 34.89 5.43
N ILE A 291 -3.85 35.71 5.92
CA ILE A 291 -3.30 36.82 5.15
C ILE A 291 -2.50 36.30 3.95
N GLU A 292 -1.64 35.31 4.21
CA GLU A 292 -0.72 34.74 3.22
C GLU A 292 -1.32 33.58 2.42
N GLU A 293 -2.56 33.16 2.74
CA GLU A 293 -3.34 32.10 2.07
C GLU A 293 -2.57 30.80 1.80
N TYR A 294 -1.97 30.25 2.86
CA TYR A 294 -1.29 28.95 2.78
C TYR A 294 -1.99 27.88 3.60
N LEU A 295 -1.75 26.63 3.22
CA LEU A 295 -1.94 25.45 4.04
C LEU A 295 -0.58 25.04 4.64
N TYR A 296 -0.56 24.75 5.92
CA TYR A 296 0.63 24.23 6.59
C TYR A 296 0.68 22.72 6.51
N LEU A 297 1.85 22.19 6.15
CA LEU A 297 2.14 20.78 6.09
C LEU A 297 3.05 20.45 7.27
N SER A 298 2.52 19.66 8.18
CA SER A 298 3.20 19.26 9.41
C SER A 298 4.29 18.25 9.14
N ASP A 299 5.29 18.22 10.03
CA ASP A 299 6.23 17.12 10.12
C ASP A 299 5.49 15.87 10.66
N PRO A 300 5.47 14.75 9.92
CA PRO A 300 4.76 13.53 10.33
C PRO A 300 5.27 12.93 11.65
N THR A 301 6.49 13.28 12.09
CA THR A 301 7.00 12.86 13.40
C THR A 301 6.22 13.44 14.58
N ASN A 302 5.44 14.51 14.35
CA ASN A 302 4.64 15.20 15.37
C ASN A 302 3.14 14.81 15.36
N PHE A 303 2.72 13.84 14.55
CA PHE A 303 1.32 13.39 14.53
C PHE A 303 0.89 12.81 15.87
N ASN A 304 -0.38 13.07 16.23
CA ASN A 304 -0.97 12.68 17.51
C ASN A 304 -1.16 11.16 17.67
N ASP A 305 -1.40 10.43 16.58
CA ASP A 305 -1.49 8.97 16.60
C ASP A 305 -0.08 8.35 16.52
N PRO A 306 0.43 7.66 17.57
CA PRO A 306 1.80 7.13 17.66
C PRO A 306 2.25 6.29 16.45
N ILE A 307 1.33 5.62 15.77
CA ILE A 307 1.64 4.73 14.64
C ILE A 307 1.40 5.37 13.27
N ASP A 308 0.98 6.63 13.21
CA ASP A 308 0.67 7.35 11.97
C ASP A 308 1.76 8.40 11.63
N PRO A 309 2.27 8.46 10.39
CA PRO A 309 2.13 7.44 9.34
C PRO A 309 2.84 6.14 9.72
N ILE A 310 2.42 5.01 9.14
CA ILE A 310 2.94 3.66 9.45
C ILE A 310 4.47 3.58 9.44
N ILE A 311 5.12 4.31 8.52
CA ILE A 311 6.59 4.35 8.45
C ILE A 311 7.24 4.83 9.77
N ARG A 312 6.51 5.56 10.63
CA ARG A 312 6.95 5.99 11.96
C ARG A 312 7.08 4.84 12.95
N TYR A 313 6.32 3.77 12.77
CA TYR A 313 6.47 2.55 13.56
C TYR A 313 7.83 1.87 13.32
N ILE A 314 8.43 2.12 12.15
CA ILE A 314 9.77 1.66 11.82
C ILE A 314 10.77 2.64 12.43
N ASP A 315 11.07 2.48 13.72
CA ASP A 315 11.96 3.38 14.48
C ASP A 315 13.46 3.12 14.19
N ASP A 316 13.88 3.34 12.95
CA ASP A 316 15.27 3.20 12.52
C ASP A 316 15.83 4.50 11.92
N GLY A 317 17.16 4.55 11.73
CA GLY A 317 17.84 5.74 11.19
C GLY A 317 17.46 6.10 9.76
N ALA A 318 17.17 5.13 8.91
CA ALA A 318 16.74 5.33 7.53
C ALA A 318 15.30 5.86 7.45
N SER A 319 14.37 5.28 8.20
CA SER A 319 12.98 5.74 8.25
C SER A 319 12.86 7.17 8.81
N LYS A 320 13.70 7.53 9.80
CA LYS A 320 13.83 8.92 10.29
C LYS A 320 14.33 9.88 9.22
N ASP A 321 15.40 9.52 8.50
CA ASP A 321 15.95 10.34 7.41
C ASP A 321 14.88 10.61 6.32
N ILE A 322 13.99 9.64 6.09
CA ILE A 322 12.87 9.74 5.15
C ILE A 322 11.76 10.65 5.69
N LEU A 323 11.32 10.43 6.92
CA LEU A 323 10.27 11.22 7.58
C LEU A 323 10.63 12.71 7.58
N ASN A 324 11.88 13.03 7.88
CA ASN A 324 12.38 14.41 7.90
C ASN A 324 12.26 15.14 6.56
N LYS A 325 12.22 14.41 5.44
CA LYS A 325 12.09 14.95 4.07
C LYS A 325 10.65 15.06 3.59
N ILE A 326 9.70 14.55 4.36
CA ILE A 326 8.28 14.54 4.03
C ILE A 326 7.55 15.58 4.88
N ARG A 327 6.58 16.27 4.27
CA ARG A 327 5.63 17.14 4.95
C ARG A 327 4.22 16.76 4.54
N ILE A 328 3.28 16.75 5.49
CA ILE A 328 1.93 16.24 5.28
C ILE A 328 0.90 17.23 5.85
N ALA A 329 -0.12 17.57 5.06
CA ALA A 329 -1.35 18.17 5.58
C ALA A 329 -2.49 17.14 5.53
N CYS A 330 -3.20 17.02 6.64
CA CYS A 330 -4.35 16.13 6.83
C CYS A 330 -5.64 16.94 6.71
N LEU A 331 -6.46 16.64 5.72
CA LEU A 331 -7.67 17.35 5.36
C LEU A 331 -8.87 16.41 5.41
N THR A 332 -10.08 16.94 5.56
CA THR A 332 -11.33 16.19 5.48
C THR A 332 -12.25 16.76 4.41
N THR A 333 -13.37 16.08 4.16
CA THR A 333 -14.38 16.45 3.15
C THR A 333 -15.54 17.28 3.71
N THR A 334 -15.57 17.53 5.03
CA THR A 334 -16.70 18.21 5.66
C THR A 334 -16.28 19.06 6.87
N PRO A 335 -16.90 20.23 7.09
CA PRO A 335 -16.74 21.03 8.30
C PRO A 335 -17.77 20.65 9.39
N TYR A 336 -18.60 19.63 9.15
CA TYR A 336 -19.76 19.30 9.98
C TYR A 336 -19.58 18.05 10.86
N ASP A 337 -18.37 17.49 10.95
CA ASP A 337 -18.11 16.33 11.80
C ASP A 337 -17.82 16.74 13.26
N ILE A 338 -18.59 16.20 14.20
CA ILE A 338 -18.51 16.54 15.63
C ILE A 338 -17.20 16.03 16.25
N LEU A 339 -16.74 14.83 15.85
CA LEU A 339 -15.50 14.26 16.38
C LEU A 339 -14.28 15.06 15.88
N MET A 340 -14.30 15.52 14.63
CA MET A 340 -13.28 16.44 14.10
C MET A 340 -13.21 17.75 14.89
N TRP A 341 -14.35 18.36 15.23
CA TRP A 341 -14.39 19.54 16.10
C TRP A 341 -13.87 19.25 17.52
N GLY A 342 -14.13 18.06 18.05
CA GLY A 342 -13.65 17.62 19.36
C GLY A 342 -12.14 17.44 19.42
N HIS A 343 -11.57 16.71 18.46
CA HIS A 343 -10.16 16.34 18.43
C HIS A 343 -9.25 17.41 17.82
N TYR A 344 -9.65 17.99 16.69
CA TYR A 344 -8.81 18.88 15.89
C TYR A 344 -9.27 20.34 15.93
N GLY A 345 -10.57 20.57 16.15
CA GLY A 345 -11.15 21.90 16.35
C GLY A 345 -11.03 22.46 17.78
N ASP A 346 -10.09 21.96 18.59
CA ASP A 346 -9.85 22.35 19.98
C ASP A 346 -11.14 22.38 20.83
N LYS A 347 -11.87 21.26 20.89
CA LYS A 347 -13.14 21.15 21.65
C LYS A 347 -14.20 22.19 21.22
N SER A 348 -14.22 22.51 19.93
CA SER A 348 -15.05 23.56 19.31
C SER A 348 -14.66 25.01 19.64
N GLU A 349 -13.45 25.25 20.15
CA GLU A 349 -12.89 26.61 20.36
C GLU A 349 -12.04 27.10 19.18
N GLY A 350 -11.60 26.18 18.32
CA GLY A 350 -10.78 26.45 17.15
C GLY A 350 -11.58 26.86 15.91
N ILE A 351 -10.99 26.57 14.75
CA ILE A 351 -11.55 26.89 13.43
C ILE A 351 -11.41 25.71 12.47
N CYS A 352 -12.18 25.75 11.39
CA CYS A 352 -12.01 24.87 10.24
C CYS A 352 -11.88 25.74 8.98
N ILE A 353 -10.79 25.57 8.22
CA ILE A 353 -10.49 26.35 7.02
C ILE A 353 -10.86 25.51 5.80
N GLU A 354 -11.67 26.05 4.90
CA GLU A 354 -12.00 25.43 3.62
C GLU A 354 -11.06 25.96 2.53
N TYR A 355 -10.28 25.06 1.96
CA TYR A 355 -9.33 25.35 0.89
C TYR A 355 -9.88 24.97 -0.47
N ASP A 356 -9.59 25.80 -1.48
CA ASP A 356 -9.80 25.43 -2.88
C ASP A 356 -8.63 24.60 -3.40
N ILE A 357 -8.89 23.33 -3.67
CA ILE A 357 -7.85 22.42 -4.18
C ILE A 357 -7.81 22.33 -5.70
N SER A 358 -8.57 23.15 -6.44
CA SER A 358 -8.65 23.10 -7.92
C SER A 358 -7.28 23.10 -8.60
N ASN A 359 -6.33 23.88 -8.07
CA ASN A 359 -4.97 23.94 -8.62
C ASN A 359 -4.20 22.62 -8.45
N LEU A 360 -4.45 21.86 -7.37
CA LEU A 360 -3.83 20.55 -7.17
C LEU A 360 -4.44 19.47 -8.07
N LEU A 361 -5.70 19.66 -8.47
CA LEU A 361 -6.41 18.77 -9.37
C LEU A 361 -6.00 18.98 -10.83
N ASN A 362 -5.82 20.25 -11.22
CA ASN A 362 -5.61 20.65 -12.61
C ASN A 362 -4.12 20.78 -12.97
N ASP A 363 -3.28 21.25 -12.05
CA ASP A 363 -1.85 21.48 -12.28
C ASP A 363 -1.01 20.55 -11.40
N ARG A 364 -0.61 19.43 -12.00
CA ARG A 364 0.19 18.43 -11.30
C ARG A 364 1.60 18.97 -11.02
N GLN A 365 1.91 19.18 -9.75
CA GLN A 365 3.26 19.50 -9.29
C GLN A 365 4.06 18.22 -9.06
N ASP A 366 5.30 18.17 -9.55
CA ASP A 366 6.16 16.98 -9.51
C ASP A 366 6.57 16.53 -8.09
N ASP A 367 6.34 17.36 -7.06
CA ASP A 367 6.73 17.12 -5.66
C ASP A 367 5.55 17.01 -4.68
N ILE A 368 4.30 17.08 -5.15
CA ILE A 368 3.10 17.05 -4.33
C ILE A 368 2.18 15.94 -4.80
N VAL A 369 1.62 15.19 -3.85
CA VAL A 369 0.55 14.24 -4.11
C VAL A 369 -0.61 14.49 -3.17
N LEU A 370 -1.83 14.46 -3.72
CA LEU A 370 -3.08 14.41 -2.97
C LEU A 370 -3.57 12.96 -3.00
N THR A 371 -3.71 12.33 -1.83
CA THR A 371 -4.12 10.93 -1.70
C THR A 371 -5.26 10.78 -0.69
N LYS A 372 -6.17 9.85 -0.95
CA LYS A 372 -7.21 9.47 0.02
C LYS A 372 -6.63 8.44 0.99
N ILE A 373 -6.98 8.56 2.28
CA ILE A 373 -6.55 7.59 3.28
C ILE A 373 -7.30 6.28 3.17
N LYS A 374 -6.51 5.19 3.20
CA LYS A 374 -6.97 3.81 3.21
C LYS A 374 -7.09 3.36 4.67
N TYR A 375 -8.31 3.03 5.08
CA TYR A 375 -8.58 2.58 6.44
C TYR A 375 -8.56 1.05 6.53
N SER A 376 -7.78 0.52 7.46
CA SER A 376 -7.68 -0.93 7.72
C SER A 376 -7.79 -1.26 9.20
N ASP A 377 -8.44 -2.38 9.54
CA ASP A 377 -8.47 -2.93 10.91
C ASP A 377 -7.20 -3.70 11.24
N TYR A 378 -6.49 -4.12 10.19
CA TYR A 378 -5.35 -4.99 10.30
C TYR A 378 -4.31 -4.59 9.26
N LEU A 379 -3.11 -4.36 9.73
CA LEU A 379 -1.94 -4.20 8.90
C LEU A 379 -0.98 -5.33 9.29
N GLU A 380 -0.76 -6.26 8.38
CA GLU A 380 0.37 -7.19 8.50
C GLU A 380 1.66 -6.40 8.29
N TYR A 381 2.14 -5.81 9.39
CA TYR A 381 3.55 -5.49 9.53
C TYR A 381 4.28 -6.78 9.92
N ASN A 382 4.35 -7.70 8.98
CA ASN A 382 5.44 -8.66 9.04
C ASN A 382 6.66 -7.93 8.47
N GLU A 383 7.83 -8.13 9.07
CA GLU A 383 9.11 -7.94 8.38
C GLU A 383 9.12 -8.64 6.99
N CYS A 384 8.12 -9.50 6.75
CA CYS A 384 7.89 -10.39 5.63
C CYS A 384 6.73 -10.02 4.67
N ASN A 385 6.51 -8.75 4.32
CA ASN A 385 5.89 -8.43 3.00
C ASN A 385 6.89 -8.68 1.83
N LEU A 386 7.79 -9.66 2.02
CA LEU A 386 8.97 -9.94 1.21
C LEU A 386 8.72 -11.05 0.19
N TYR A 387 7.48 -11.49 0.02
CA TYR A 387 7.14 -12.58 -0.88
C TYR A 387 6.39 -12.05 -2.09
N PHE A 388 6.74 -12.55 -3.28
CA PHE A 388 5.92 -12.39 -4.46
C PHE A 388 4.63 -13.19 -4.27
N GLU A 389 3.53 -12.50 -4.02
CA GLU A 389 2.20 -13.09 -4.17
C GLU A 389 1.92 -13.30 -5.65
N TYR A 390 1.60 -14.55 -6.03
CA TYR A 390 1.33 -14.89 -7.42
C TYR A 390 -0.07 -14.41 -7.81
N LYS A 391 -0.16 -13.63 -8.91
CA LYS A 391 -1.44 -13.16 -9.46
C LYS A 391 -2.18 -14.33 -10.11
N THR A 392 -3.34 -14.68 -9.59
CA THR A 392 -4.34 -15.42 -10.36
C THR A 392 -5.12 -14.42 -11.21
N ASN A 393 -5.41 -14.77 -12.46
CA ASN A 393 -6.07 -13.94 -13.49
C ASN A 393 -6.93 -12.77 -12.96
N ASP A 394 -6.52 -11.58 -13.39
CA ASP A 394 -7.14 -10.26 -13.26
C ASP A 394 -7.64 -9.76 -11.88
N ASN A 395 -6.85 -8.81 -11.40
CA ASN A 395 -7.19 -7.51 -10.81
C ASN A 395 -7.24 -7.25 -9.30
N ASP A 396 -7.48 -8.18 -8.38
CA ASP A 396 -7.44 -7.79 -6.95
C ASP A 396 -7.15 -8.95 -5.97
N ILE A 397 -5.95 -9.54 -6.07
CA ILE A 397 -5.21 -9.88 -4.84
C ILE A 397 -4.74 -8.54 -4.27
N LYS A 398 -4.91 -8.29 -2.96
CA LYS A 398 -4.49 -7.08 -2.23
C LYS A 398 -3.39 -6.36 -3.01
N LYS A 399 -3.73 -5.30 -3.76
CA LYS A 399 -2.74 -4.60 -4.59
C LYS A 399 -1.50 -4.39 -3.73
N PRO A 400 -0.31 -4.83 -4.18
CA PRO A 400 0.88 -4.75 -3.35
C PRO A 400 0.98 -3.32 -2.86
N LEU A 401 1.19 -3.15 -1.54
CA LEU A 401 1.27 -1.84 -0.93
C LEU A 401 2.18 -0.96 -1.79
N GLN A 402 1.72 0.24 -2.10
CA GLN A 402 2.54 1.20 -2.83
C GLN A 402 3.46 1.89 -1.84
N LEU A 403 4.57 2.46 -2.31
CA LEU A 403 5.45 3.23 -1.43
C LEU A 403 4.71 4.36 -0.69
N LEU A 404 3.74 5.01 -1.35
CA LEU A 404 2.90 6.05 -0.74
C LEU A 404 1.92 5.52 0.31
N ASP A 405 1.64 4.21 0.32
CA ASP A 405 0.75 3.60 1.33
C ASP A 405 1.38 3.63 2.72
N ALA A 406 2.72 3.68 2.80
CA ALA A 406 3.44 3.91 4.06
C ALA A 406 3.08 5.24 4.75
N PHE A 407 2.53 6.19 3.99
CA PHE A 407 2.08 7.50 4.44
C PHE A 407 0.56 7.69 4.36
N SER A 408 -0.20 6.70 3.86
CA SER A 408 -1.62 6.88 3.55
C SER A 408 -2.54 5.72 3.97
N ILE A 409 -2.06 4.80 4.81
CA ILE A 409 -2.90 3.86 5.53
C ILE A 409 -3.00 4.27 7.00
N LYS A 410 -4.22 4.17 7.55
CA LYS A 410 -4.53 4.48 8.94
C LYS A 410 -5.48 3.41 9.52
N HIS A 411 -5.49 3.28 10.85
CA HIS A 411 -6.40 2.34 11.52
C HIS A 411 -7.88 2.72 11.28
N ARG A 412 -8.77 1.72 11.13
CA ARG A 412 -10.18 1.97 10.78
C ARG A 412 -10.96 2.79 11.82
N GLU A 413 -10.55 2.77 13.09
CA GLU A 413 -11.19 3.63 14.11
C GLU A 413 -11.14 5.12 13.77
N TRP A 414 -10.17 5.56 12.96
CA TRP A 414 -10.06 6.93 12.49
C TRP A 414 -10.84 7.21 11.19
N SER A 415 -11.63 6.26 10.70
CA SER A 415 -12.35 6.39 9.41
C SER A 415 -13.41 7.50 9.40
N TYR A 416 -13.85 7.97 10.56
CA TYR A 416 -14.75 9.13 10.66
C TYR A 416 -14.13 10.42 10.11
N GLU A 417 -12.80 10.53 10.09
CA GLU A 417 -12.11 11.72 9.57
C GLU A 417 -12.31 11.89 8.06
N ASN A 418 -12.64 10.82 7.33
CA ASN A 418 -12.71 10.78 5.87
C ASN A 418 -11.53 11.53 5.22
N GLU A 419 -10.32 11.15 5.64
CA GLU A 419 -9.10 11.94 5.51
C GLU A 419 -8.53 11.88 4.09
N TYR A 420 -8.06 13.04 3.63
CA TYR A 420 -7.22 13.24 2.47
C TYR A 420 -5.88 13.84 2.91
N ARG A 421 -4.77 13.32 2.40
CA ARG A 421 -3.44 13.86 2.67
C ARG A 421 -2.88 14.56 1.45
N ILE A 422 -2.36 15.76 1.67
CA ILE A 422 -1.39 16.38 0.76
C ILE A 422 0.00 16.03 1.29
N ILE A 423 0.75 15.24 0.54
CA ILE A 423 2.12 14.82 0.88
C ILE A 423 3.09 15.54 -0.05
N ARG A 424 4.13 16.13 0.53
CA ARG A 424 5.17 16.88 -0.18
C ARG A 424 6.56 16.38 0.18
N TYR A 425 7.44 16.27 -0.81
CA TYR A 425 8.84 15.84 -0.64
C TYR A 425 9.84 17.00 -0.79
N ASN A 426 10.79 17.13 0.14
CA ASN A 426 11.95 18.05 0.11
C ASN A 426 11.62 19.55 -0.13
N LYS A 427 10.50 20.06 0.41
CA LYS A 427 10.12 21.47 0.27
C LYS A 427 9.55 22.08 1.55
N ASN A 428 9.36 23.40 1.52
CA ASN A 428 8.78 24.21 2.58
C ASN A 428 7.47 23.64 3.12
N GLU A 429 7.26 23.87 4.42
CA GLU A 429 6.07 23.49 5.19
C GLU A 429 4.83 24.31 4.83
N LYS A 430 4.97 25.32 3.96
CA LYS A 430 3.85 26.16 3.50
C LYS A 430 3.56 25.85 2.04
N LEU A 431 2.29 25.53 1.76
CA LEU A 431 1.75 25.35 0.43
C LEU A 431 0.71 26.41 0.16
N GLN A 432 0.93 27.21 -0.89
CA GLN A 432 0.00 28.24 -1.31
C GLN A 432 -1.29 27.59 -1.84
N LEU A 433 -2.42 27.92 -1.22
CA LEU A 433 -3.72 27.29 -1.44
C LEU A 433 -4.82 28.30 -1.11
N PRO A 434 -5.66 28.70 -2.09
CA PRO A 434 -6.70 29.69 -1.85
C PRO A 434 -7.69 29.25 -0.76
N ILE A 435 -8.12 30.20 0.06
CA ILE A 435 -9.11 29.95 1.12
C ILE A 435 -10.49 30.39 0.63
N LYS A 436 -11.45 29.45 0.60
CA LYS A 436 -12.85 29.73 0.25
C LYS A 436 -13.63 30.29 1.44
N ALA A 437 -13.46 29.65 2.59
CA ALA A 437 -14.19 30.01 3.79
C ALA A 437 -13.48 29.61 5.09
N VAL A 438 -13.85 30.25 6.20
CA VAL A 438 -13.45 29.85 7.55
C VAL A 438 -14.68 29.63 8.43
N TYR A 439 -14.78 28.42 8.97
CA TYR A 439 -15.83 27.99 9.89
C TYR A 439 -15.33 28.21 11.32
N LEU A 440 -16.10 28.95 12.10
CA LEU A 440 -15.76 29.40 13.44
C LEU A 440 -16.39 28.46 14.47
N GLY A 441 -15.58 27.91 15.37
CA GLY A 441 -16.06 27.06 16.45
C GLY A 441 -17.12 27.75 17.31
N GLU A 442 -18.10 26.97 17.79
CA GLU A 442 -19.22 27.46 18.61
C GLU A 442 -18.72 28.10 19.92
N LYS A 443 -17.64 27.56 20.49
CA LYS A 443 -17.05 27.99 21.76
C LYS A 443 -15.87 28.94 21.59
N MET A 444 -15.57 29.35 20.36
CA MET A 444 -14.46 30.26 20.09
C MET A 444 -14.60 31.54 20.93
N ASN A 445 -13.50 31.97 21.55
CA ASN A 445 -13.46 33.17 22.37
C ASN A 445 -13.95 34.40 21.58
N LYS A 446 -14.81 35.23 22.20
CA LYS A 446 -15.47 36.37 21.55
C LYS A 446 -14.51 37.42 21.00
N GLU A 447 -13.44 37.74 21.73
CA GLU A 447 -12.46 38.74 21.31
C GLU A 447 -11.67 38.23 20.09
N ASN A 448 -11.18 37.00 20.17
CA ASN A 448 -10.49 36.34 19.06
C ASN A 448 -11.39 36.21 17.83
N ARG A 449 -12.67 35.91 18.03
CA ARG A 449 -13.66 35.83 16.96
C ARG A 449 -13.81 37.15 16.22
N ILE A 450 -13.93 38.27 16.95
CA ILE A 450 -14.07 39.60 16.35
C ILE A 450 -12.83 39.93 15.51
N LYS A 451 -11.63 39.77 16.08
CA LYS A 451 -10.36 40.01 15.38
C LYS A 451 -10.24 39.17 14.10
N LEU A 452 -10.62 37.90 14.17
CA LEU A 452 -10.58 37.00 13.04
C LEU A 452 -11.56 37.41 11.93
N ILE A 453 -12.79 37.78 12.29
CA ILE A 453 -13.81 38.24 11.35
C ILE A 453 -13.38 39.52 10.63
N GLU A 454 -12.71 40.44 11.32
CA GLU A 454 -12.16 41.65 10.70
C GLU A 454 -11.17 41.30 9.58
N ILE A 455 -10.21 40.41 9.87
CA ILE A 455 -9.23 39.93 8.88
C ILE A 455 -9.92 39.22 7.71
N LEU A 456 -10.91 38.38 7.98
CA LEU A 456 -11.66 37.65 6.93
C LEU A 456 -12.45 38.60 6.02
N LYS A 457 -13.04 39.66 6.58
CA LYS A 457 -13.71 40.72 5.80
C LYS A 457 -12.73 41.50 4.93
N GLU A 458 -11.58 41.88 5.48
CA GLU A 458 -10.52 42.58 4.75
C GLU A 458 -10.01 41.75 3.56
N LYS A 459 -9.86 40.44 3.76
CA LYS A 459 -9.43 39.48 2.74
C LYS A 459 -10.55 39.01 1.81
N ASN A 460 -11.79 39.45 2.03
CA ASN A 460 -12.98 39.02 1.30
C ASN A 460 -13.16 37.47 1.30
N ILE A 461 -12.87 36.84 2.43
CA ILE A 461 -13.04 35.39 2.64
C ILE A 461 -14.36 35.15 3.38
N HIS A 462 -15.15 34.18 2.92
CA HIS A 462 -16.40 33.84 3.58
C HIS A 462 -16.16 33.25 4.98
N TYR A 463 -17.11 33.45 5.89
CA TYR A 463 -17.03 32.84 7.21
C TYR A 463 -18.40 32.38 7.68
N TYR A 464 -18.39 31.37 8.55
CA TYR A 464 -19.60 30.72 9.01
C TYR A 464 -19.50 30.33 10.48
N ASP A 465 -20.60 30.46 11.20
CA ASP A 465 -20.76 29.97 12.56
C ASP A 465 -21.07 28.47 12.58
N ILE A 466 -20.17 27.71 13.20
CA ILE A 466 -20.35 26.44 13.90
C ILE A 466 -21.58 26.32 14.82
N LYS A 467 -22.71 25.66 14.50
CA LYS A 467 -23.80 25.43 15.49
C LYS A 467 -24.45 24.05 15.41
N HIS A 468 -24.89 23.52 16.54
CA HIS A 468 -25.80 22.36 16.57
C HIS A 468 -27.19 22.70 16.01
N LYS A 469 -27.80 21.78 15.27
CA LYS A 469 -29.16 21.98 14.75
C LYS A 469 -30.20 21.92 15.87
N ASN A 470 -31.10 22.88 15.90
CA ASN A 470 -32.17 22.97 16.91
C ASN A 470 -33.06 21.71 17.00
N LYS A 471 -33.28 21.02 15.87
CA LYS A 471 -34.12 19.80 15.81
C LYS A 471 -33.34 18.50 15.97
N ASN A 472 -32.02 18.51 15.77
CA ASN A 472 -31.16 17.36 15.95
C ASN A 472 -29.79 17.80 16.46
N ILE A 473 -29.58 17.72 17.77
CA ILE A 473 -28.33 18.16 18.41
C ILE A 473 -27.11 17.30 18.03
N PHE A 474 -27.30 16.14 17.39
CA PHE A 474 -26.20 15.33 16.86
C PHE A 474 -25.78 15.73 15.44
N GLU A 475 -26.34 16.81 14.90
CA GLU A 475 -25.96 17.37 13.62
C GLU A 475 -25.51 18.82 13.77
N LEU A 476 -24.49 19.19 13.00
CA LEU A 476 -24.01 20.56 12.88
C LEU A 476 -24.60 21.23 11.63
N GLU A 477 -24.78 22.54 11.71
CA GLU A 477 -25.11 23.45 10.61
C GLU A 477 -24.23 24.69 10.66
N SER A 478 -24.06 25.32 9.49
CA SER A 478 -23.39 26.61 9.35
C SER A 478 -24.41 27.73 9.20
N LYS A 479 -24.13 28.88 9.82
CA LYS A 479 -24.86 30.14 9.59
C LYS A 479 -23.87 31.21 9.14
N TYR A 480 -24.24 31.96 8.12
CA TYR A 480 -23.45 33.10 7.66
C TYR A 480 -23.42 34.22 8.70
#